data_AF-A0A7S2AZ22-F1
#
_entry.id   AF-A0A7S2AZ22-F1
#
_cell.length_a   1.000
_cell.length_b   1.000
_cell.length_c   1.000
_cell.angle_alpha   90.00
_cell.angle_beta   90.00
_cell.angle_gamma   90.00
#
_symmetry.space_group_name_H-M   'P 1'
#
loop_
_entity.id
_entity.type
_entity.pdbx_description
1 polymer ?
#
loop_
_entity_poly.entity_id
_entity_poly.type
_entity_poly.pdbx_seq_one_letter_code
_entity_poly.pdbx_strand_id
1 'polypeptide(L)'
;KLAHLHTAMVKAVVKSDLAAATRSFKQLLEISSMEGQRLTALMKARTELYGILAARSGCLGQIEPFCDSSALNENGRLQQLSLSTLSETDCFALFSEDSKAALMVASAATHEASFREAVASMVFAFNKAGTTADICTEFTLNPSAFPLELRATELQLVEGSADLVVGRFADVREMQDTDVVEKSVSLNRATLVFADPFVLALFHAALTERHTIVQVLNALGNEAADSTDASSGNGLTVTVDLDGSGWLAEVALELRDIDAIKRQMEVPLQIGACTSLMQALKLASVTSKLRVFTGLEIGDTIAGTGP
;
A
#
# COMPACT_ATOMS: atom_id res chain seq x y z
N LYS A 1 4.25 -24.26 -7.64
CA LYS A 1 5.57 -24.60 -8.24
C LYS A 1 6.75 -24.07 -7.41
N LEU A 2 6.82 -22.76 -7.15
CA LEU A 2 7.88 -22.15 -6.31
C LEU A 2 8.08 -22.88 -4.97
N ALA A 3 7.00 -23.17 -4.24
CA ALA A 3 7.06 -23.93 -2.98
C ALA A 3 7.73 -25.32 -3.13
N HIS A 4 7.46 -26.04 -4.22
CA HIS A 4 8.03 -27.37 -4.45
C HIS A 4 9.54 -27.30 -4.73
N LEU A 5 9.98 -26.33 -5.55
CA LEU A 5 11.41 -26.10 -5.81
C LEU A 5 12.15 -25.66 -4.54
N HIS A 6 11.49 -24.86 -3.70
CA HIS A 6 12.03 -24.48 -2.41
C HIS A 6 12.22 -25.70 -1.49
N THR A 7 11.20 -26.55 -1.35
CA THR A 7 11.32 -27.81 -0.57
C THR A 7 12.41 -28.73 -1.13
N ALA A 8 12.54 -28.82 -2.46
CA ALA A 8 13.61 -29.59 -3.09
C ALA A 8 15.01 -29.02 -2.76
N MET A 9 15.15 -27.69 -2.79
CA MET A 9 16.38 -26.98 -2.43
C MET A 9 16.77 -27.25 -0.97
N VAL A 10 15.85 -27.10 -0.02
CA VAL A 10 16.10 -27.39 1.41
C VAL A 10 16.50 -28.86 1.61
N LYS A 11 15.76 -29.81 1.00
CA LYS A 11 16.07 -31.24 1.09
C LYS A 11 17.45 -31.56 0.54
N ALA A 12 17.87 -30.90 -0.54
CA ALA A 12 19.20 -31.08 -1.12
C ALA A 12 20.31 -30.57 -0.19
N VAL A 13 20.12 -29.40 0.42
CA VAL A 13 21.07 -28.83 1.40
C VAL A 13 21.22 -29.74 2.63
N VAL A 14 20.10 -30.24 3.19
CA VAL A 14 20.12 -31.17 4.33
C VAL A 14 20.84 -32.47 4.00
N LYS A 15 20.77 -32.94 2.76
CA LYS A 15 21.50 -34.11 2.27
C LYS A 15 22.94 -33.83 1.85
N SER A 16 23.42 -32.59 2.03
CA SER A 16 24.72 -32.12 1.56
C SER A 16 24.93 -32.27 0.04
N ASP A 17 23.85 -32.33 -0.74
CA ASP A 17 23.87 -32.34 -2.20
C ASP A 17 23.83 -30.90 -2.74
N LEU A 18 24.99 -30.26 -2.74
CA LEU A 18 25.12 -28.87 -3.18
C LEU A 18 24.74 -28.69 -4.65
N ALA A 19 25.00 -29.68 -5.51
CA ALA A 19 24.68 -29.61 -6.93
C ALA A 19 23.16 -29.59 -7.17
N ALA A 20 22.40 -30.45 -6.47
CA ALA A 20 20.95 -30.44 -6.54
C ALA A 20 20.34 -29.17 -5.91
N ALA A 21 20.94 -28.65 -4.83
CA ALA A 21 20.51 -27.40 -4.20
C ALA A 21 20.71 -26.21 -5.15
N THR A 22 21.89 -26.07 -5.76
CA THR A 22 22.18 -25.01 -6.75
C THR A 22 21.27 -25.11 -7.98
N ARG A 23 20.99 -26.32 -8.46
CA ARG A 23 20.06 -26.51 -9.58
C ARG A 23 18.65 -26.03 -9.22
N SER A 24 18.16 -26.42 -8.04
CA SER A 24 16.84 -26.01 -7.55
C SER A 24 16.76 -24.51 -7.34
N PHE A 25 17.84 -23.88 -6.85
CA PHE A 25 17.93 -22.43 -6.70
C PHE A 25 17.88 -21.70 -8.04
N LYS A 26 18.63 -22.14 -9.05
CA LYS A 26 18.57 -21.55 -10.40
C LYS A 26 17.18 -21.65 -11.02
N GLN A 27 16.53 -22.82 -10.90
CA GLN A 27 15.15 -23.02 -11.35
C GLN A 27 14.16 -22.14 -10.58
N LEU A 28 14.39 -21.94 -9.28
CA LEU A 28 13.57 -21.05 -8.46
C LEU A 28 13.67 -19.61 -8.96
N LEU A 29 14.88 -19.11 -9.22
CA LEU A 29 15.11 -17.77 -9.79
C LEU A 29 14.46 -17.60 -11.17
N GLU A 30 14.59 -18.59 -12.04
CA GLU A 30 14.03 -18.56 -13.39
C GLU A 30 12.50 -18.49 -13.38
N ILE A 31 11.85 -19.38 -12.61
CA ILE A 31 10.38 -19.35 -12.47
C ILE A 31 9.93 -18.05 -11.80
N SER A 32 10.68 -17.56 -10.81
CA SER A 32 10.39 -16.30 -10.13
C SER A 32 10.43 -15.11 -11.08
N SER A 33 11.44 -15.06 -11.95
CA SER A 33 11.58 -14.01 -12.96
C SER A 33 10.44 -14.04 -13.98
N MET A 34 10.10 -15.23 -14.50
CA MET A 34 8.97 -15.38 -15.43
C MET A 34 7.64 -14.99 -14.79
N GLU A 35 7.41 -15.40 -13.54
CA GLU A 35 6.19 -15.07 -12.81
C GLU A 35 6.11 -13.58 -12.49
N GLY A 36 7.23 -12.96 -12.11
CA GLY A 36 7.33 -11.51 -11.95
C GLY A 36 6.93 -10.77 -13.23
N GLN A 37 7.51 -11.14 -14.38
CA GLN A 37 7.15 -10.56 -15.68
C GLN A 37 5.68 -10.75 -16.03
N ARG A 38 5.12 -11.95 -15.79
CA ARG A 38 3.70 -12.26 -16.03
C ARG A 38 2.78 -11.37 -15.17
N LEU A 39 3.12 -11.21 -13.88
CA LEU A 39 2.36 -10.38 -12.96
C LEU A 39 2.46 -8.88 -13.30
N THR A 40 3.65 -8.40 -13.68
CA THR A 40 3.84 -7.02 -14.18
C THR A 40 2.99 -6.76 -15.43
N ALA A 41 2.99 -7.68 -16.39
CA ALA A 41 2.16 -7.55 -17.60
C ALA A 41 0.66 -7.56 -17.26
N LEU A 42 0.23 -8.41 -16.32
CA LEU A 42 -1.15 -8.45 -15.85
C LEU A 42 -1.55 -7.15 -15.14
N MET A 43 -0.65 -6.61 -14.31
CA MET A 43 -0.87 -5.34 -13.62
C MET A 43 -1.04 -4.21 -14.63
N LYS A 44 -0.16 -4.12 -15.64
CA LYS A 44 -0.26 -3.14 -16.72
C LYS A 44 -1.60 -3.24 -17.47
N ALA A 45 -2.00 -4.45 -17.88
CA ALA A 45 -3.27 -4.68 -18.56
C ALA A 45 -4.49 -4.27 -17.70
N ARG A 46 -4.43 -4.50 -16.38
CA ARG A 46 -5.49 -4.07 -15.46
C ARG A 46 -5.52 -2.55 -15.30
N THR A 47 -4.37 -1.90 -15.12
CA THR A 47 -4.28 -0.44 -15.06
C THR A 47 -4.82 0.21 -16.34
N GLU A 48 -4.52 -0.34 -17.52
CA GLU A 48 -5.07 0.13 -18.80
C GLU A 48 -6.60 0.02 -18.86
N LEU A 49 -7.17 -1.12 -18.44
CA LEU A 49 -8.63 -1.29 -18.36
C LEU A 49 -9.27 -0.26 -17.42
N TYR A 50 -8.62 0.01 -16.29
CA TYR A 50 -9.09 1.03 -15.37
C TYR A 50 -8.99 2.44 -15.94
N GLY A 51 -7.95 2.76 -16.71
CA GLY A 51 -7.85 4.01 -17.46
C GLY A 51 -9.03 4.20 -18.43
N ILE A 52 -9.45 3.13 -19.11
CA ILE A 52 -10.62 3.16 -20.01
C ILE A 52 -11.92 3.39 -19.22
N LEU A 53 -12.11 2.68 -18.10
CA LEU A 53 -13.29 2.85 -17.25
C LEU A 53 -13.34 4.24 -16.61
N ALA A 54 -12.19 4.74 -16.16
CA ALA A 54 -12.01 6.09 -15.63
C ALA A 54 -12.35 7.19 -16.66
N ALA A 55 -11.92 7.00 -17.91
CA ALA A 55 -12.26 7.93 -19.00
C ALA A 55 -13.76 7.90 -19.33
N ARG A 56 -14.39 6.71 -19.26
CA ARG A 56 -15.83 6.56 -19.47
C ARG A 56 -16.67 7.15 -18.35
N SER A 57 -16.22 7.03 -17.10
CA SER A 57 -16.90 7.65 -15.96
C SER A 57 -16.64 9.14 -15.84
N GLY A 58 -15.57 9.65 -16.47
CA GLY A 58 -15.19 11.07 -16.47
C GLY A 58 -14.55 11.55 -15.16
N CYS A 59 -14.47 10.72 -14.12
CA CYS A 59 -14.12 11.16 -12.77
C CYS A 59 -12.64 10.93 -12.39
N LEU A 60 -11.94 9.98 -13.00
CA LEU A 60 -10.59 9.56 -12.55
C LEU A 60 -9.43 10.04 -13.43
N GLY A 61 -9.65 10.14 -14.74
CA GLY A 61 -8.62 10.65 -15.67
C GLY A 61 -8.31 12.14 -15.50
N GLN A 62 -9.01 12.83 -14.59
CA GLN A 62 -8.90 14.27 -14.32
C GLN A 62 -8.24 14.58 -12.98
N ILE A 63 -7.86 13.58 -12.17
CA ILE A 63 -7.17 13.84 -10.90
C ILE A 63 -5.71 14.17 -11.23
N GLU A 64 -5.43 15.46 -11.37
CA GLU A 64 -4.07 15.95 -11.65
C GLU A 64 -3.17 15.78 -10.43
N PRO A 65 -1.89 15.40 -10.63
CA PRO A 65 -0.91 15.47 -9.57
C PRO A 65 -0.86 16.88 -8.99
N PHE A 66 -0.91 16.98 -7.67
CA PHE A 66 -0.96 18.24 -6.95
C PHE A 66 0.05 18.20 -5.80
N CYS A 67 0.70 19.33 -5.53
CA CYS A 67 1.49 19.51 -4.32
C CYS A 67 1.41 20.96 -3.91
N ASP A 68 0.97 21.22 -2.68
CA ASP A 68 1.01 22.57 -2.12
C ASP A 68 2.47 22.96 -1.86
N SER A 69 2.96 23.96 -2.60
CA SER A 69 4.33 24.47 -2.45
C SER A 69 4.64 25.00 -1.05
N SER A 70 3.61 25.41 -0.29
CA SER A 70 3.79 25.88 1.09
C SER A 70 4.09 24.76 2.09
N ALA A 71 3.81 23.50 1.73
CA ALA A 71 4.12 22.33 2.53
C ALA A 71 5.51 21.73 2.24
N LEU A 72 6.28 22.36 1.35
CA LEU A 72 7.63 21.94 0.99
C LEU A 72 8.68 22.63 1.87
N ASN A 73 9.69 21.87 2.28
CA ASN A 73 10.88 22.42 2.94
C ASN A 73 11.85 23.06 1.93
N GLU A 74 12.96 23.61 2.42
CA GLU A 74 14.01 24.27 1.62
C GLU A 74 14.61 23.37 0.53
N ASN A 75 14.49 22.04 0.65
CA ASN A 75 14.96 21.06 -0.32
C ASN A 75 13.85 20.62 -1.31
N GLY A 76 12.69 21.28 -1.30
CA GLY A 76 11.56 20.96 -2.16
C GLY A 76 10.90 19.61 -1.82
N ARG A 77 11.06 19.10 -0.60
CA ARG A 77 10.41 17.87 -0.12
C ARG A 77 9.27 18.22 0.81
N LEU A 78 8.18 17.45 0.76
CA LEU A 78 7.15 17.52 1.78
C LEU A 78 7.78 17.22 3.13
N GLN A 79 7.56 18.12 4.06
CA GLN A 79 7.90 17.92 5.45
C GLN A 79 6.60 17.81 6.21
N GLN A 80 6.51 16.84 7.12
CA GLN A 80 5.48 16.89 8.15
C GLN A 80 5.52 18.29 8.76
N LEU A 81 4.43 19.09 8.63
CA LEU A 81 4.48 20.50 9.02
C LEU A 81 4.93 20.57 10.47
N SER A 82 6.06 21.25 10.62
CA SER A 82 7.10 20.84 11.54
C SER A 82 6.66 20.93 13.00
N LEU A 83 7.21 20.03 13.83
CA LEU A 83 7.30 20.15 15.29
C LEU A 83 7.91 21.49 15.75
N SER A 84 8.32 22.37 14.82
CA SER A 84 8.68 23.77 15.04
C SER A 84 7.55 24.66 15.56
N THR A 85 6.30 24.19 15.72
CA THR A 85 5.37 24.86 16.66
C THR A 85 5.77 24.68 18.12
N LEU A 86 6.73 23.79 18.42
CA LEU A 86 7.59 23.86 19.61
C LEU A 86 8.68 24.94 19.45
N SER A 87 8.40 26.03 18.72
CA SER A 87 9.22 27.24 18.74
C SER A 87 9.05 27.91 20.10
N GLU A 88 9.80 27.42 21.06
CA GLU A 88 10.36 28.30 22.09
C GLU A 88 11.74 27.89 22.58
N THR A 89 12.32 26.77 22.11
CA THR A 89 13.74 26.48 22.40
C THR A 89 14.40 25.66 21.30
N ASP A 90 15.65 26.02 20.98
CA ASP A 90 16.63 25.31 20.13
C ASP A 90 16.93 23.85 20.54
N CYS A 91 16.08 23.25 21.38
CA CYS A 91 16.23 21.91 21.93
C CYS A 91 16.12 20.82 20.86
N PHE A 92 15.35 21.02 19.78
CA PHE A 92 15.16 19.97 18.77
C PHE A 92 16.44 19.66 17.97
N ALA A 93 17.30 20.67 17.79
CA ALA A 93 18.61 20.51 17.15
C ALA A 93 19.64 19.77 18.03
N LEU A 94 19.37 19.62 19.33
CA LEU A 94 20.26 18.98 20.30
C LEU A 94 20.01 17.47 20.45
N PHE A 95 18.91 16.94 19.89
CA PHE A 95 18.60 15.51 19.95
C PHE A 95 19.36 14.72 18.87
N SER A 96 19.78 13.50 19.21
CA SER A 96 20.26 12.52 18.21
C SER A 96 19.14 12.16 17.24
N GLU A 97 19.48 11.69 16.03
CA GLU A 97 18.46 11.29 15.04
C GLU A 97 17.53 10.19 15.57
N ASP A 98 18.06 9.22 16.32
CA ASP A 98 17.24 8.19 16.98
C ASP A 98 16.22 8.79 17.96
N SER A 99 16.60 9.86 18.67
CA SER A 99 15.72 10.56 19.61
C SER A 99 14.65 11.36 18.86
N LYS A 100 14.99 11.97 17.72
CA LYS A 100 14.01 12.66 16.87
C LYS A 100 13.02 11.68 16.26
N ALA A 101 13.48 10.53 15.75
CA ALA A 101 12.62 9.49 15.22
C ALA A 101 11.66 8.95 16.28
N ALA A 102 12.14 8.71 17.51
CA ALA A 102 11.30 8.29 18.63
C ALA A 102 10.24 9.36 18.99
N LEU A 103 10.60 10.65 18.98
CA LEU A 103 9.66 11.75 19.23
C LEU A 103 8.61 11.86 18.12
N MET A 104 8.99 11.69 16.85
CA MET A 104 8.05 11.68 15.73
C MET A 104 7.08 10.50 15.81
N VAL A 105 7.57 9.30 16.15
CA VAL A 105 6.73 8.10 16.38
C VAL A 105 5.78 8.32 17.56
N ALA A 106 6.25 8.90 18.66
CA ALA A 106 5.41 9.23 19.81
C ALA A 106 4.32 10.26 19.46
N SER A 107 4.67 11.29 18.69
CA SER A 107 3.71 12.26 18.17
C SER A 107 2.70 11.59 17.23
N ALA A 108 3.15 10.69 16.34
CA ALA A 108 2.24 9.98 15.45
C ALA A 108 1.22 9.12 16.20
N ALA A 109 1.63 8.52 17.31
CA ALA A 109 0.75 7.77 18.18
C ALA A 109 -0.36 8.65 18.82
N THR A 110 -0.13 9.95 19.05
CA THR A 110 -1.17 10.84 19.60
C THR A 110 -2.25 11.18 18.57
N HIS A 111 -1.90 11.23 17.28
CA HIS A 111 -2.84 11.50 16.18
C HIS A 111 -3.41 10.22 15.54
N GLU A 112 -2.92 9.03 15.93
CA GLU A 112 -3.30 7.77 15.31
C GLU A 112 -4.78 7.42 15.48
N ALA A 113 -5.33 7.64 16.68
CA ALA A 113 -6.72 7.30 16.96
C ALA A 113 -7.70 8.13 16.12
N SER A 114 -7.50 9.45 16.05
CA SER A 114 -8.35 10.36 15.26
C SER A 114 -8.23 10.08 13.77
N PHE A 115 -7.02 9.81 13.26
CA PHE A 115 -6.81 9.39 11.89
C PHE A 115 -7.59 8.12 11.55
N ARG A 116 -7.42 7.07 12.37
CA ARG A 116 -8.08 5.78 12.16
C ARG A 116 -9.59 5.93 12.19
N GLU A 117 -10.11 6.70 13.13
CA GLU A 117 -11.55 6.98 13.25
C GLU A 117 -12.09 7.73 12.03
N ALA A 118 -11.43 8.80 11.58
CA ALA A 118 -11.84 9.58 10.42
C ALA A 118 -11.91 8.70 9.16
N VAL A 119 -10.84 7.96 8.87
CA VAL A 119 -10.78 7.08 7.69
C VAL A 119 -11.78 5.93 7.81
N ALA A 120 -11.90 5.29 8.98
CA ALA A 120 -12.83 4.19 9.18
C ALA A 120 -14.30 4.64 9.06
N SER A 121 -14.63 5.85 9.52
CA SER A 121 -15.96 6.44 9.38
C SER A 121 -16.34 6.63 7.91
N MET A 122 -15.41 7.15 7.10
CA MET A 122 -15.62 7.27 5.65
C MET A 122 -15.81 5.90 4.98
N VAL A 123 -14.95 4.93 5.28
CA VAL A 123 -15.08 3.55 4.76
C VAL A 123 -16.43 2.94 5.13
N PHE A 124 -16.87 3.14 6.37
CA PHE A 124 -18.16 2.67 6.84
C PHE A 124 -19.33 3.31 6.07
N ALA A 125 -19.30 4.63 5.86
CA ALA A 125 -20.31 5.34 5.10
C ALA A 125 -20.42 4.79 3.66
N PHE A 126 -19.29 4.61 2.97
CA PHE A 126 -19.25 4.01 1.64
C PHE A 126 -19.84 2.61 1.60
N ASN A 127 -19.45 1.73 2.53
CA ASN A 127 -19.96 0.37 2.54
C ASN A 127 -21.44 0.26 2.94
N LYS A 128 -21.98 1.25 3.66
CA LYS A 128 -23.39 1.30 4.07
C LYS A 128 -24.30 1.97 3.05
N ALA A 129 -23.78 2.85 2.20
CA ALA A 129 -24.58 3.51 1.19
C ALA A 129 -25.21 2.51 0.21
N GLY A 130 -26.49 2.76 -0.10
CA GLY A 130 -27.25 2.02 -1.10
C GLY A 130 -27.03 2.60 -2.49
N THR A 131 -26.90 3.92 -2.59
CA THR A 131 -26.86 4.68 -3.84
C THR A 131 -25.73 5.71 -3.85
N THR A 132 -25.42 6.24 -5.04
CA THR A 132 -24.48 7.36 -5.16
C THR A 132 -25.02 8.63 -4.50
N ALA A 133 -26.33 8.86 -4.56
CA ALA A 133 -26.98 10.02 -3.95
C ALA A 133 -26.80 10.07 -2.42
N ASP A 134 -26.80 8.91 -1.76
CA ASP A 134 -26.55 8.81 -0.31
C ASP A 134 -25.16 9.36 0.04
N ILE A 135 -24.13 8.99 -0.75
CA ILE A 135 -22.76 9.47 -0.56
C ILE A 135 -22.63 10.95 -0.90
N CYS A 136 -23.22 11.39 -2.00
CA CYS A 136 -23.20 12.81 -2.34
C CYS A 136 -23.85 13.66 -1.24
N THR A 137 -24.91 13.16 -0.60
CA THR A 137 -25.56 13.86 0.52
C THR A 137 -24.69 13.85 1.78
N GLU A 138 -24.16 12.69 2.18
CA GLU A 138 -23.32 12.51 3.38
C GLU A 138 -22.02 13.35 3.34
N PHE A 139 -21.47 13.54 2.15
CA PHE A 139 -20.21 14.26 1.95
C PHE A 139 -20.40 15.60 1.23
N THR A 140 -21.62 16.10 1.07
CA THR A 140 -21.89 17.40 0.41
C THR A 140 -21.33 17.51 -1.02
N LEU A 141 -21.23 16.40 -1.76
CA LEU A 141 -20.71 16.37 -3.11
C LEU A 141 -21.79 16.75 -4.13
N ASN A 142 -21.37 17.33 -5.26
CA ASN A 142 -22.29 17.62 -6.37
C ASN A 142 -22.73 16.32 -7.09
N PRO A 143 -24.02 15.92 -7.02
CA PRO A 143 -24.48 14.68 -7.67
C PRO A 143 -24.32 14.70 -9.19
N SER A 144 -24.34 15.88 -9.84
CA SER A 144 -24.20 15.96 -11.30
C SER A 144 -22.81 15.58 -11.79
N ALA A 145 -21.80 15.62 -10.91
CA ALA A 145 -20.44 15.17 -11.21
C ALA A 145 -20.30 13.63 -11.13
N PHE A 146 -21.28 12.94 -10.53
CA PHE A 146 -21.26 11.50 -10.27
C PHE A 146 -22.54 10.82 -10.78
N PRO A 147 -22.73 10.72 -12.11
CA PRO A 147 -23.98 10.24 -12.71
C PRO A 147 -24.18 8.72 -12.65
N LEU A 148 -23.16 7.96 -12.22
CA LEU A 148 -23.20 6.49 -12.17
C LEU A 148 -23.66 6.00 -10.80
N GLU A 149 -24.23 4.81 -10.74
CA GLU A 149 -24.65 4.19 -9.48
C GLU A 149 -23.50 3.44 -8.79
N LEU A 150 -23.40 3.62 -7.47
CA LEU A 150 -22.33 3.10 -6.59
C LEU A 150 -22.15 1.58 -6.67
N ARG A 151 -23.22 0.85 -6.99
CA ARG A 151 -23.24 -0.62 -7.05
C ARG A 151 -23.60 -1.12 -8.45
N ALA A 152 -23.29 -0.35 -9.49
CA ALA A 152 -23.48 -0.76 -10.87
C ALA A 152 -22.61 -1.99 -11.18
N THR A 153 -23.26 -3.13 -11.39
CA THR A 153 -22.59 -4.42 -11.69
C THR A 153 -21.70 -4.35 -12.93
N GLU A 154 -22.02 -3.48 -13.89
CA GLU A 154 -21.25 -3.28 -15.14
C GLU A 154 -19.87 -2.63 -14.91
N LEU A 155 -19.67 -1.95 -13.78
CA LEU A 155 -18.40 -1.32 -13.41
C LEU A 155 -17.56 -2.19 -12.48
N GLN A 156 -18.17 -3.23 -11.90
CA GLN A 156 -17.48 -4.17 -11.02
C GLN A 156 -16.66 -5.15 -11.87
N LEU A 157 -15.34 -5.10 -11.74
CA LEU A 157 -14.46 -6.10 -12.35
C LEU A 157 -14.43 -7.42 -11.56
N VAL A 158 -14.89 -7.40 -10.31
CA VAL A 158 -14.97 -8.55 -9.40
C VAL A 158 -16.41 -8.74 -8.96
N GLU A 159 -17.05 -9.80 -9.46
CA GLU A 159 -18.44 -10.14 -9.10
C GLU A 159 -18.56 -10.52 -7.62
N GLY A 160 -19.66 -10.09 -6.99
CA GLY A 160 -20.08 -10.59 -5.68
C GLY A 160 -19.41 -9.96 -4.46
N SER A 161 -18.70 -8.84 -4.61
CA SER A 161 -18.19 -8.10 -3.46
C SER A 161 -19.30 -7.37 -2.72
N ALA A 162 -19.50 -7.69 -1.43
CA ALA A 162 -20.40 -6.93 -0.56
C ALA A 162 -19.84 -5.53 -0.24
N ASP A 163 -18.53 -5.45 0.02
CA ASP A 163 -17.84 -4.22 0.40
C ASP A 163 -17.30 -3.46 -0.81
N LEU A 164 -17.50 -2.15 -0.82
CA LEU A 164 -17.02 -1.23 -1.85
C LEU A 164 -15.60 -0.76 -1.56
N VAL A 165 -15.27 -0.61 -0.27
CA VAL A 165 -13.96 -0.14 0.21
C VAL A 165 -13.49 -1.01 1.36
N VAL A 166 -12.24 -1.46 1.32
CA VAL A 166 -11.59 -2.18 2.42
C VAL A 166 -10.37 -1.39 2.88
N GLY A 167 -10.38 -0.93 4.14
CA GLY A 167 -9.27 -0.18 4.72
C GLY A 167 -8.29 -1.05 5.50
N ARG A 168 -6.99 -0.73 5.41
CA ARG A 168 -5.92 -1.25 6.26
C ARG A 168 -5.07 -0.09 6.75
N PHE A 169 -4.65 -0.15 7.99
CA PHE A 169 -3.77 0.87 8.58
C PHE A 169 -2.38 0.28 8.74
N ALA A 170 -1.35 1.05 8.39
CA ALA A 170 0.01 0.71 8.73
C ALA A 170 0.19 0.78 10.26
N ASP A 171 1.01 -0.12 10.82
CA ASP A 171 1.39 -0.01 12.23
C ASP A 171 2.51 1.02 12.35
N VAL A 172 2.24 2.10 13.10
CA VAL A 172 3.21 3.17 13.38
C VAL A 172 4.48 2.58 14.05
N ARG A 173 4.36 1.47 14.78
CA ARG A 173 5.47 0.81 15.49
C ARG A 173 6.40 0.02 14.59
N GLU A 174 5.95 -0.33 13.38
CA GLU A 174 6.83 -0.98 12.39
C GLU A 174 7.80 0.03 11.74
N MET A 175 7.58 1.33 11.94
CA MET A 175 8.41 2.42 11.41
C MET A 175 9.52 2.88 12.38
N GLN A 176 10.09 1.97 13.18
CA GLN A 176 11.17 2.31 14.13
C GLN A 176 12.55 2.52 13.48
N ASP A 177 12.69 2.24 12.19
CA ASP A 177 13.94 2.46 11.46
C ASP A 177 14.12 3.97 11.19
N THR A 178 15.19 4.56 11.73
CA THR A 178 15.50 5.99 11.67
C THR A 178 15.52 6.50 10.23
N ASP A 179 16.04 5.70 9.31
CA ASP A 179 16.09 5.99 7.87
C ASP A 179 14.70 6.07 7.23
N VAL A 180 13.73 5.32 7.76
CA VAL A 180 12.35 5.31 7.28
C VAL A 180 11.62 6.53 7.82
N VAL A 181 11.82 6.89 9.10
CA VAL A 181 11.15 8.05 9.71
C VAL A 181 11.57 9.36 9.05
N GLU A 182 12.86 9.57 8.81
CA GLU A 182 13.37 10.81 8.18
C GLU A 182 12.91 10.99 6.72
N LYS A 183 12.67 9.88 6.00
CA LYS A 183 12.23 9.90 4.60
C LYS A 183 10.71 9.85 4.46
N SER A 184 9.99 9.60 5.55
CA SER A 184 8.54 9.42 5.54
C SER A 184 7.83 10.78 5.54
N VAL A 185 7.03 11.00 4.49
CA VAL A 185 6.13 12.16 4.40
C VAL A 185 5.06 12.11 5.49
N SER A 186 4.65 10.90 5.90
CA SER A 186 3.72 10.66 7.01
C SER A 186 4.03 9.34 7.73
N LEU A 187 3.74 9.31 9.03
CA LEU A 187 3.83 8.13 9.88
C LEU A 187 2.47 7.42 10.04
N ASN A 188 1.37 8.17 9.94
CA ASN A 188 0.02 7.60 9.89
C ASN A 188 -0.36 7.33 8.44
N ARG A 189 -0.52 6.04 8.10
CA ARG A 189 -0.87 5.61 6.75
C ARG A 189 -2.04 4.66 6.73
N ALA A 190 -2.88 4.83 5.71
CA ALA A 190 -3.95 3.90 5.40
C ALA A 190 -3.87 3.47 3.93
N THR A 191 -4.10 2.20 3.66
CA THR A 191 -4.34 1.68 2.31
C THR A 191 -5.81 1.32 2.19
N LEU A 192 -6.50 1.98 1.27
CA LEU A 192 -7.91 1.74 0.97
C LEU A 192 -8.03 1.05 -0.38
N VAL A 193 -8.73 -0.08 -0.37
CA VAL A 193 -8.87 -0.94 -1.54
C VAL A 193 -10.29 -0.89 -2.05
N PHE A 194 -10.46 -0.40 -3.28
CA PHE A 194 -11.74 -0.10 -3.92
C PHE A 194 -12.19 -1.22 -4.85
N ALA A 195 -13.51 -1.45 -4.89
CA ALA A 195 -14.13 -2.43 -5.79
C ALA A 195 -13.99 -2.03 -7.27
N ASP A 196 -14.09 -0.74 -7.57
CA ASP A 196 -14.00 -0.22 -8.93
C ASP A 196 -13.49 1.25 -8.95
N PRO A 197 -13.15 1.78 -10.14
CA PRO A 197 -12.65 3.14 -10.31
C PRO A 197 -13.66 4.23 -9.94
N PHE A 198 -14.95 4.01 -10.18
CA PHE A 198 -15.96 5.03 -9.88
C PHE A 198 -16.06 5.27 -8.35
N VAL A 199 -16.06 4.19 -7.56
CA VAL A 199 -16.03 4.27 -6.09
C VAL A 199 -14.75 4.97 -5.62
N LEU A 200 -13.59 4.68 -6.21
CA LEU A 200 -12.33 5.34 -5.87
C LEU A 200 -12.41 6.86 -6.13
N ALA A 201 -12.95 7.27 -7.29
CA ALA A 201 -13.12 8.68 -7.63
C ALA A 201 -14.04 9.41 -6.66
N LEU A 202 -15.17 8.78 -6.32
CA LEU A 202 -16.14 9.33 -5.39
C LEU A 202 -15.56 9.43 -3.97
N PHE A 203 -14.77 8.45 -3.54
CA PHE A 203 -14.06 8.47 -2.26
C PHE A 203 -13.01 9.57 -2.23
N HIS A 204 -12.24 9.74 -3.31
CA HIS A 204 -11.28 10.83 -3.42
C HIS A 204 -11.97 12.20 -3.30
N ALA A 205 -13.10 12.40 -3.99
CA ALA A 205 -13.88 13.64 -3.86
C ALA A 205 -14.40 13.86 -2.43
N ALA A 206 -14.92 12.81 -1.78
CA ALA A 206 -15.32 12.87 -0.37
C ALA A 206 -14.15 13.22 0.55
N LEU A 207 -12.95 12.73 0.25
CA LEU A 207 -11.72 13.03 0.99
C LEU A 207 -11.31 14.49 0.82
N THR A 208 -11.38 15.02 -0.41
CA THR A 208 -11.10 16.44 -0.72
C THR A 208 -12.10 17.39 -0.05
N GLU A 209 -13.36 17.00 0.08
CA GLU A 209 -14.38 17.82 0.74
C GLU A 209 -14.23 17.81 2.27
N ARG A 210 -13.79 16.70 2.86
CA ARG A 210 -13.65 16.54 4.32
C ARG A 210 -12.30 17.04 4.86
N HIS A 211 -11.24 17.00 4.06
CA HIS A 211 -9.88 17.25 4.53
C HIS A 211 -9.08 18.13 3.56
N THR A 212 -8.11 18.85 4.11
CA THR A 212 -7.16 19.62 3.30
C THR A 212 -6.20 18.66 2.61
N ILE A 213 -6.25 18.62 1.28
CA ILE A 213 -5.32 17.84 0.47
C ILE A 213 -4.02 18.61 0.29
N VAL A 214 -2.91 18.03 0.73
CA VAL A 214 -1.57 18.62 0.64
C VAL A 214 -0.83 18.12 -0.60
N GLN A 215 -0.99 16.84 -0.92
CA GLN A 215 -0.38 16.25 -2.11
C GLN A 215 -1.25 15.15 -2.70
N VAL A 216 -1.22 15.06 -4.03
CA VAL A 216 -1.77 13.97 -4.80
C VAL A 216 -0.67 13.42 -5.72
N LEU A 217 -0.29 12.16 -5.49
CA LEU A 217 0.57 11.40 -6.37
C LEU A 217 -0.29 10.42 -7.16
N ASN A 218 -0.52 10.74 -8.44
CA ASN A 218 -1.32 9.91 -9.33
C ASN A 218 -0.44 9.06 -10.24
N ALA A 219 -0.17 7.82 -9.81
CA ALA A 219 0.54 6.85 -10.62
C ALA A 219 -0.41 5.97 -11.47
N LEU A 220 -1.72 6.25 -11.46
CA LEU A 220 -2.68 5.67 -12.40
C LEU A 220 -2.65 6.40 -13.76
N GLY A 221 -2.20 7.66 -13.78
CA GLY A 221 -2.41 8.60 -14.89
C GLY A 221 -1.34 8.65 -15.97
N ASN A 222 -0.04 8.52 -15.66
CA ASN A 222 1.03 8.69 -16.66
C ASN A 222 2.35 8.04 -16.20
N GLU A 223 3.10 7.48 -17.15
CA GLU A 223 4.54 7.17 -17.10
C GLU A 223 5.10 6.14 -16.09
N ALA A 224 4.31 5.59 -15.15
CA ALA A 224 4.81 4.51 -14.28
C ALA A 224 5.08 3.17 -15.03
N ALA A 225 4.56 3.04 -16.27
CA ALA A 225 4.71 1.84 -17.10
C ALA A 225 6.16 1.55 -17.54
N ASP A 226 7.07 2.53 -17.45
CA ASP A 226 8.48 2.38 -17.84
C ASP A 226 9.43 2.23 -16.65
N SER A 227 8.95 2.39 -15.41
CA SER A 227 9.78 2.08 -14.24
C SER A 227 9.72 0.58 -13.95
N THR A 228 10.87 -0.09 -14.09
CA THR A 228 11.05 -1.50 -13.67
C THR A 228 10.91 -1.68 -12.15
N ASP A 229 10.76 -0.59 -11.40
CA ASP A 229 10.46 -0.60 -9.99
C ASP A 229 8.98 -0.94 -9.79
N ALA A 230 8.72 -2.23 -9.57
CA ALA A 230 7.46 -2.76 -9.07
C ALA A 230 7.03 -2.15 -7.70
N SER A 231 7.90 -1.36 -7.07
CA SER A 231 7.65 -0.54 -5.88
C SER A 231 7.07 0.84 -6.18
N SER A 232 7.11 1.32 -7.43
CA SER A 232 6.39 2.54 -7.83
C SER A 232 4.89 2.25 -7.74
N GLY A 233 4.22 2.96 -6.82
CA GLY A 233 2.88 2.60 -6.36
C GLY A 233 1.87 2.62 -7.51
N ASN A 234 1.31 1.48 -7.89
CA ASN A 234 0.21 1.44 -8.86
C ASN A 234 -1.10 1.85 -8.17
N GLY A 235 -1.30 3.15 -7.98
CA GLY A 235 -2.41 3.71 -7.20
C GLY A 235 -2.39 5.24 -7.15
N LEU A 236 -3.35 5.79 -6.41
CA LEU A 236 -3.44 7.20 -6.12
C LEU A 236 -3.06 7.40 -4.65
N THR A 237 -1.95 8.06 -4.37
CA THR A 237 -1.54 8.37 -2.99
C THR A 237 -1.92 9.80 -2.68
N VAL A 238 -2.65 9.99 -1.59
CA VAL A 238 -3.12 11.30 -1.16
C VAL A 238 -2.55 11.62 0.21
N THR A 239 -1.85 12.74 0.33
CA THR A 239 -1.39 13.28 1.60
C THR A 239 -2.41 14.30 2.09
N VAL A 240 -2.97 14.08 3.27
CA VAL A 240 -4.01 14.92 3.87
C VAL A 240 -3.53 15.53 5.18
N ASP A 241 -3.96 16.75 5.45
CA ASP A 241 -3.94 17.33 6.79
C ASP A 241 -5.33 17.09 7.43
N LEU A 242 -5.36 16.24 8.45
CA LEU A 242 -6.60 15.66 8.97
C LEU A 242 -7.49 16.67 9.69
N ASP A 243 -6.87 17.58 10.43
CA ASP A 243 -7.52 18.50 11.36
C ASP A 243 -7.07 19.96 11.18
N GLY A 244 -6.27 20.24 10.14
CA GLY A 244 -5.69 21.57 9.93
C GLY A 244 -4.59 21.90 10.94
N SER A 245 -4.12 20.93 11.72
CA SER A 245 -3.03 21.10 12.68
C SER A 245 -1.66 21.07 12.01
N GLY A 246 -1.59 20.73 10.72
CA GLY A 246 -0.37 20.44 9.99
C GLY A 246 0.09 18.98 10.11
N TRP A 247 -0.65 18.13 10.82
CA TRP A 247 -0.31 16.72 10.90
C TRP A 247 -0.66 15.98 9.60
N LEU A 248 0.37 15.64 8.83
CA LEU A 248 0.22 14.95 7.56
C LEU A 248 0.00 13.44 7.75
N ALA A 249 -1.05 12.92 7.11
CA ALA A 249 -1.32 11.50 6.98
C ALA A 249 -1.40 11.08 5.51
N GLU A 250 -1.01 9.86 5.20
CA GLU A 250 -1.07 9.31 3.84
C GLU A 250 -2.23 8.32 3.71
N VAL A 251 -3.02 8.50 2.65
CA VAL A 251 -4.09 7.60 2.25
C VAL A 251 -3.76 7.10 0.84
N ALA A 252 -3.30 5.86 0.75
CA ALA A 252 -3.09 5.16 -0.50
C ALA A 252 -4.43 4.57 -0.99
N LEU A 253 -4.87 4.97 -2.17
CA LEU A 253 -6.09 4.52 -2.82
C LEU A 253 -5.74 3.53 -3.93
N GLU A 254 -6.14 2.28 -3.76
CA GLU A 254 -5.79 1.19 -4.66
C GLU A 254 -7.01 0.43 -5.16
N LEU A 255 -6.92 -0.13 -6.36
CA LEU A 255 -7.97 -0.98 -6.91
C LEU A 255 -7.73 -2.43 -6.48
N ARG A 256 -8.81 -3.16 -6.18
CA ARG A 256 -8.74 -4.51 -5.60
C ARG A 256 -7.89 -5.50 -6.39
N ASP A 257 -8.04 -5.53 -7.71
CA ASP A 257 -7.26 -6.44 -8.55
C ASP A 257 -5.78 -6.07 -8.53
N ILE A 258 -5.46 -4.77 -8.44
CA ILE A 258 -4.09 -4.28 -8.35
C ILE A 258 -3.46 -4.68 -7.01
N ASP A 259 -4.14 -4.47 -5.88
CA ASP A 259 -3.68 -4.92 -4.55
C ASP A 259 -3.46 -6.44 -4.54
N ALA A 260 -4.37 -7.21 -5.15
CA ALA A 260 -4.23 -8.65 -5.27
C ALA A 260 -2.98 -9.07 -6.07
N ILE A 261 -2.72 -8.42 -7.22
CA ILE A 261 -1.53 -8.68 -8.04
C ILE A 261 -0.26 -8.28 -7.29
N LYS A 262 -0.22 -7.11 -6.64
CA LYS A 262 0.93 -6.64 -5.84
C LYS A 262 1.32 -7.65 -4.76
N ARG A 263 0.35 -8.16 -4.01
CA ARG A 263 0.61 -9.19 -2.98
C ARG A 263 1.14 -10.49 -3.57
N GLN A 264 0.67 -10.90 -4.75
CA GLN A 264 1.22 -12.07 -5.44
C GLN A 264 2.64 -11.83 -5.93
N MET A 265 2.99 -10.58 -6.27
CA MET A 265 4.29 -10.17 -6.80
C MET A 265 5.38 -10.06 -5.71
N GLU A 266 4.99 -9.89 -4.43
CA GLU A 266 5.93 -9.78 -3.30
C GLU A 266 6.92 -10.96 -3.24
N VAL A 267 6.42 -12.19 -3.34
CA VAL A 267 7.25 -13.41 -3.24
C VAL A 267 8.20 -13.54 -4.43
N PRO A 268 7.75 -13.42 -5.70
CA PRO A 268 8.66 -13.43 -6.83
C PRO A 268 9.75 -12.36 -6.80
N LEU A 269 9.43 -11.14 -6.34
CA LEU A 269 10.42 -10.06 -6.22
C LEU A 269 11.47 -10.37 -5.15
N GLN A 270 11.04 -10.82 -3.97
CA GLN A 270 11.95 -11.19 -2.89
C GLN A 270 12.90 -12.34 -3.28
N ILE A 271 12.38 -13.35 -4.01
CA ILE A 271 13.20 -14.44 -4.54
C ILE A 271 14.15 -13.91 -5.62
N GLY A 272 13.68 -13.05 -6.53
CA GLY A 272 14.49 -12.46 -7.59
C GLY A 272 15.65 -11.60 -7.08
N ALA A 273 15.50 -10.98 -5.91
CA ALA A 273 16.54 -10.20 -5.25
C ALA A 273 17.62 -11.06 -4.56
N CYS A 274 17.42 -12.38 -4.41
CA CYS A 274 18.39 -13.25 -3.79
C CYS A 274 19.62 -13.46 -4.70
N THR A 275 20.79 -13.02 -4.24
CA THR A 275 22.07 -13.21 -4.96
C THR A 275 22.78 -14.50 -4.57
N SER A 276 22.29 -15.23 -3.57
CA SER A 276 22.91 -16.47 -3.08
C SER A 276 21.90 -17.49 -2.56
N LEU A 277 22.31 -18.76 -2.57
CA LEU A 277 21.55 -19.88 -1.99
C LEU A 277 21.20 -19.63 -0.51
N MET A 278 22.12 -19.05 0.26
CA MET A 278 21.92 -18.77 1.68
C MET A 278 20.86 -17.69 1.91
N GLN A 279 20.80 -16.66 1.06
CA GLN A 279 19.74 -15.65 1.14
C GLN A 279 18.38 -16.26 0.81
N ALA A 280 18.29 -17.09 -0.23
CA ALA A 280 17.04 -17.76 -0.60
C ALA A 280 16.52 -18.70 0.50
N LEU A 281 17.42 -19.41 1.20
CA LEU A 281 17.06 -20.25 2.35
C LEU A 281 16.57 -19.42 3.55
N LYS A 282 17.20 -18.27 3.83
CA LYS A 282 16.79 -17.36 4.91
C LYS A 282 15.44 -16.69 4.63
N LEU A 283 15.18 -16.32 3.38
CA LEU A 283 13.91 -15.73 2.96
C LEU A 283 12.73 -16.65 3.34
N ALA A 284 12.95 -17.97 3.27
CA ALA A 284 11.95 -18.98 3.54
C ALA A 284 11.74 -19.34 5.02
N SER A 285 12.71 -19.04 5.90
CA SER A 285 12.48 -19.13 7.34
C SER A 285 11.63 -17.97 7.86
N VAL A 286 11.58 -16.85 7.13
CA VAL A 286 10.82 -15.64 7.51
C VAL A 286 9.46 -15.56 6.81
N THR A 287 9.31 -16.12 5.60
CA THR A 287 8.02 -16.14 4.89
C THR A 287 7.12 -17.28 5.35
N SER A 288 6.48 -17.10 6.52
CA SER A 288 5.21 -17.74 6.87
C SER A 288 4.14 -17.62 5.75
N LYS A 289 4.29 -16.65 4.84
CA LYS A 289 3.47 -16.41 3.63
C LYS A 289 3.54 -17.51 2.55
N LEU A 290 4.57 -18.38 2.53
CA LEU A 290 4.58 -19.54 1.61
C LEU A 290 3.61 -20.65 2.05
N ARG A 291 3.22 -20.70 3.34
CA ARG A 291 2.25 -21.68 3.86
C ARG A 291 0.81 -21.38 3.43
N VAL A 292 0.47 -20.12 3.16
CA VAL A 292 -0.87 -19.69 2.71
C VAL A 292 -1.21 -20.25 1.32
N PHE A 293 -0.21 -20.64 0.52
CA PHE A 293 -0.41 -21.24 -0.79
C PHE A 293 -0.58 -22.77 -0.80
N THR A 294 -0.41 -23.46 0.33
CA THR A 294 -0.36 -24.94 0.34
C THR A 294 -1.43 -25.64 1.17
N GLY A 295 -2.29 -24.93 1.91
CA GLY A 295 -3.37 -25.56 2.69
C GLY A 295 -2.88 -26.70 3.61
N LEU A 296 -1.63 -26.64 4.04
CA LEU A 296 -0.96 -27.66 4.83
C LEU A 296 -0.61 -27.03 6.18
N GLU A 297 -1.53 -27.16 7.12
CA GLU A 297 -1.23 -27.08 8.54
C GLU A 297 -0.28 -28.24 8.88
N ILE A 298 1.00 -27.94 9.00
CA ILE A 298 1.89 -28.78 9.81
C ILE A 298 1.92 -28.09 11.16
N GLY A 299 1.14 -28.65 12.08
CA GLY A 299 0.95 -28.12 13.42
C GLY A 299 2.26 -27.90 14.16
N ASP A 300 2.21 -26.91 15.04
CA ASP A 300 3.21 -26.67 16.07
C ASP A 300 3.48 -27.96 16.86
N THR A 301 4.58 -28.62 16.54
CA THR A 301 5.18 -29.66 17.38
C THR A 301 6.68 -29.53 17.34
N ILE A 302 7.20 -28.41 17.84
CA ILE A 302 8.47 -28.41 18.57
C ILE A 302 8.27 -27.60 19.84
N ALA A 303 7.46 -28.15 20.74
CA ALA A 303 7.52 -27.86 22.16
C ALA A 303 7.81 -29.18 22.88
N GLY A 304 8.91 -29.22 23.62
CA GLY A 304 9.11 -30.17 24.72
C GLY A 304 9.78 -31.50 24.38
N THR A 305 11.11 -31.50 24.31
CA THR A 305 11.90 -32.58 24.94
C THR A 305 13.04 -31.93 25.71
N GLY A 306 12.77 -31.58 26.96
CA GLY A 306 13.83 -31.45 27.97
C GLY A 306 14.14 -32.84 28.56
N PRO A 307 15.38 -33.10 28.99
CA PRO A 307 15.63 -34.06 30.07
C PRO A 307 15.11 -33.53 31.41
#